data_AF-A0A5M8F7A3-F1
#
_entry.id   AF-A0A5M8F7A3-F1
#
_cell.length_a   1.000
_cell.length_b   1.000
_cell.length_c   1.000
_cell.angle_alpha   90.00
_cell.angle_beta   90.00
_cell.angle_gamma   90.00
#
_symmetry.space_group_name_H-M   'P 1'
#
loop_
_entity.id
_entity.type
_entity.pdbx_description
1 polymer ?
#
loop_
_entity_poly.entity_id
_entity_poly.type
_entity_poly.pdbx_seq_one_letter_code
_entity_poly.pdbx_strand_id
1 'polypeptide(L)' 'MSTATYNRLNKDDAVVLLVDHQTGLISLVQDFSPNEFKNNVLALADLAKFFNLPTILT' A
#
# COMPACT_ATOMS: atom_id res chain seq x y z
N MET A 1 14.48 15.46 -26.83
CA MET A 1 13.47 14.93 -25.89
C MET A 1 14.14 13.86 -25.05
N SER A 2 14.27 14.03 -23.73
CA SER A 2 14.80 12.97 -22.86
C SER A 2 13.69 11.94 -22.64
N THR A 3 13.91 10.72 -23.11
CA THR A 3 13.05 9.57 -22.76
C THR A 3 13.24 9.27 -21.28
N ALA A 4 12.18 9.44 -20.48
CA ALA A 4 12.21 9.06 -19.07
C ALA A 4 12.45 7.55 -18.95
N THR A 5 13.40 7.14 -18.09
CA THR A 5 13.67 5.74 -17.81
C THR A 5 12.56 5.16 -16.94
N TYR A 6 12.00 4.02 -17.35
CA TYR A 6 10.98 3.33 -16.55
C TYR A 6 11.64 2.51 -15.43
N ASN A 7 11.45 2.94 -14.19
CA ASN A 7 11.92 2.25 -13.00
C ASN A 7 10.79 1.37 -12.44
N ARG A 8 10.79 0.10 -12.84
CA ARG A 8 9.82 -0.89 -12.32
C ARG A 8 10.08 -1.19 -10.85
N LEU A 9 9.03 -1.55 -10.11
CA LEU A 9 9.17 -2.08 -8.76
C LEU A 9 10.01 -3.38 -8.78
N ASN A 10 10.96 -3.47 -7.85
CA ASN A 10 11.78 -4.64 -7.64
C ASN A 10 11.58 -5.12 -6.20
N LYS A 11 11.20 -6.38 -6.02
CA LYS A 11 10.95 -6.96 -4.69
C LYS A 11 12.20 -6.93 -3.78
N ASP A 12 13.39 -6.94 -4.36
CA ASP A 12 14.66 -6.95 -3.63
C ASP A 12 15.13 -5.52 -3.28
N ASP A 13 14.44 -4.49 -3.79
CA ASP A 13 14.74 -3.06 -3.59
C ASP A 13 13.44 -2.26 -3.37
N ALA A 14 12.58 -2.77 -2.49
CA ALA A 14 11.31 -2.13 -2.15
C ALA A 14 10.97 -2.29 -0.67
N VAL A 15 10.21 -1.34 -0.15
CA VAL A 15 9.64 -1.32 1.20
C VAL A 15 8.16 -0.96 1.09
N VAL A 16 7.33 -1.51 1.98
CA VAL A 16 5.93 -1.11 2.12
C VAL A 16 5.79 -0.23 3.36
N LEU A 17 5.17 0.94 3.19
CA LEU A 17 4.84 1.84 4.29
C LEU A 17 3.32 1.97 4.37
N LEU A 18 2.73 1.50 5.48
CA LEU A 18 1.31 1.70 5.77
C LEU A 18 1.19 2.84 6.77
N VAL A 19 0.70 3.98 6.29
CA VAL A 19 0.58 5.23 7.06
C VAL A 19 -0.87 5.40 7.52
N ASP A 20 -1.07 5.57 8.83
CA ASP A 20 -2.29 6.11 9.44
C ASP A 20 -3.59 5.36 9.10
N HIS A 21 -3.53 4.04 8.91
CA HIS A 21 -4.72 3.18 8.74
C HIS A 21 -5.44 2.90 10.07
N GLN A 22 -5.59 3.93 10.89
CA GLN A 22 -6.21 3.85 12.22
C GLN A 22 -7.74 3.93 12.12
N THR A 23 -8.45 3.28 13.03
CA THR A 23 -9.92 3.15 13.03
C THR A 23 -10.66 4.49 12.91
N GLY A 24 -10.15 5.57 13.53
CA GLY A 24 -10.75 6.90 13.46
C GLY A 24 -10.64 7.54 12.07
N LEU A 25 -9.46 7.53 11.47
CA LEU A 25 -9.21 8.17 10.17
C LEU A 25 -9.88 7.41 9.02
N ILE A 26 -9.93 6.09 9.10
CA ILE A 26 -10.62 5.26 8.09
C ILE A 26 -12.10 5.64 7.96
N SER A 27 -12.75 6.06 9.05
CA SER A 27 -14.15 6.50 9.00
C SER A 27 -14.37 7.81 8.21
N LEU A 28 -13.30 8.56 7.93
CA LEU A 28 -13.34 9.81 7.17
C LEU A 28 -13.17 9.58 5.65
N VAL A 29 -12.80 8.37 5.23
CA VAL A 29 -12.67 8.00 3.82
C VAL A 29 -14.06 7.89 3.20
N GLN A 30 -14.34 8.67 2.16
CA GLN A 30 -15.67 8.73 1.50
C GLN A 30 -15.63 8.54 -0.01
N ASP A 31 -14.44 8.47 -0.60
CA ASP A 31 -14.22 8.20 -2.03
C ASP A 31 -14.37 6.71 -2.38
N PHE A 32 -14.28 5.83 -1.38
CA PHE A 32 -14.50 4.39 -1.51
C PHE A 32 -15.58 3.90 -0.55
N SER A 33 -16.28 2.82 -0.93
CA SER A 33 -17.12 2.12 0.04
C SER A 33 -16.27 1.48 1.14
N PRO A 34 -16.74 1.38 2.39
CA PRO A 34 -15.96 0.82 3.49
C PRO A 34 -15.45 -0.61 3.23
N ASN A 35 -16.26 -1.42 2.54
CA ASN A 35 -15.89 -2.80 2.19
C ASN A 35 -14.77 -2.85 1.15
N GLU A 36 -14.86 -2.03 0.11
CA GLU A 36 -13.84 -1.95 -0.94
C GLU A 36 -12.52 -1.42 -0.37
N PHE A 37 -12.58 -0.33 0.40
CA PHE A 37 -11.40 0.24 1.04
C PHE A 37 -10.69 -0.79 1.93
N LYS A 38 -11.44 -1.46 2.81
CA LYS A 38 -10.90 -2.52 3.67
C LYS A 38 -10.27 -3.65 2.85
N ASN A 39 -10.94 -4.11 1.80
CA ASN A 39 -10.43 -5.19 0.96
C ASN A 39 -9.12 -4.81 0.28
N ASN A 40 -9.01 -3.58 -0.23
CA ASN A 40 -7.81 -3.09 -0.92
C ASN A 40 -6.62 -2.96 0.04
N VAL A 41 -6.84 -2.45 1.26
CA VAL A 41 -5.80 -2.35 2.30
C VAL A 41 -5.30 -3.74 2.70
N LEU A 42 -6.21 -4.70 2.90
CA LEU A 42 -5.85 -6.08 3.23
C LEU A 42 -5.08 -6.75 2.08
N ALA A 43 -5.50 -6.55 0.84
CA ALA A 43 -4.80 -7.08 -0.33
C ALA A 43 -3.36 -6.55 -0.42
N LEU A 44 -3.14 -5.25 -0.16
CA LEU A 44 -1.79 -4.67 -0.13
C LEU A 44 -0.94 -5.28 0.99
N ALA A 45 -1.50 -5.47 2.17
CA ALA A 45 -0.81 -6.10 3.30
C ALA A 45 -0.45 -7.57 3.00
N ASP A 46 -1.37 -8.32 2.37
CA ASP A 46 -1.13 -9.69 1.95
C ASP A 46 -0.04 -9.78 0.87
N LEU A 47 0.00 -8.84 -0.08
CA LEU A 47 1.08 -8.76 -1.08
C LEU A 47 2.43 -8.48 -0.42
N ALA A 48 2.49 -7.53 0.52
CA ALA A 48 3.71 -7.21 1.26
C ALA A 48 4.25 -8.45 1.98
N LYS A 49 3.36 -9.20 2.64
CA LYS A 49 3.68 -10.46 3.31
C LYS A 49 4.10 -11.55 2.32
N PHE A 50 3.39 -11.72 1.21
CA PHE A 50 3.68 -12.73 0.19
C PHE A 50 5.08 -12.59 -0.41
N PHE A 51 5.50 -11.35 -0.69
CA PHE A 51 6.83 -11.06 -1.21
C PHE A 51 7.91 -10.91 -0.13
N ASN A 52 7.57 -11.05 1.16
CA ASN A 52 8.46 -10.82 2.30
C ASN A 52 9.12 -9.43 2.29
N LEU A 53 8.36 -8.40 1.91
CA LEU A 53 8.88 -7.04 1.84
C LEU A 53 9.05 -6.46 3.25
N PRO A 54 10.16 -5.73 3.52
CA PRO A 54 10.26 -4.90 4.70
C PRO A 54 9.03 -4.00 4.79
N THR A 55 8.32 -4.02 5.92
CA THR A 55 7.06 -3.30 6.10
C THR A 55 7.14 -2.44 7.34
N ILE A 56 6.83 -1.15 7.20
CA ILE A 56 6.79 -0.17 8.29
C ILE A 56 5.33 0.25 8.48
N LEU A 57 4.91 0.28 9.75
CA LEU A 57 3.60 0.76 10.18
C LEU A 57 3.80 2.05 10.97
N THR A 58 3.01 3.08 10.66
CA THR A 58 2.95 4.30 11.45
C THR A 58 1.53 4.80 11.56
#